data_AF-A0A077PXI6-F1
#
_entry.id   AF-A0A077PXI6-F1
#
_cell.length_a   1.000
_cell.length_b   1.000
_cell.length_c   1.000
_cell.angle_alpha   90.00
_cell.angle_beta   90.00
_cell.angle_gamma   90.00
#
_symmetry.space_group_name_H-M   'P 1'
#
loop_
_entity.id
_entity.type
_entity.pdbx_description
1 polymer ?
#
loop_
_entity_poly.entity_id
_entity_poly.type
_entity_poly.pdbx_seq_one_letter_code
_entity_poly.pdbx_strand_id
1 'polypeptide(L)'
;MTSHELIAKAGIGQPWILSKLKRLSKRLLSIMIAPIALCLMGLLSGCSSTRTEYVPVPPIPIPAHLFADCLPPVIPDTMTWSDSLILNEQLLTVIEQCNLDKQAIREIEQQRQITQVTK
;
A
#
# COMPACT_ATOMS: atom_id res chain seq x y z
N MET A 1 24.47 42.19 86.95
CA MET A 1 24.26 40.73 87.06
C MET A 1 23.00 40.39 86.26
N THR A 2 23.14 39.59 85.19
CA THR A 2 22.15 38.80 84.42
C THR A 2 20.95 39.54 83.78
N SER A 3 20.83 39.74 82.46
CA SER A 3 20.74 38.81 81.30
C SER A 3 19.31 38.33 81.00
N HIS A 4 18.98 38.23 79.69
CA HIS A 4 17.85 37.53 79.02
C HIS A 4 16.52 38.34 78.87
N GLU A 5 15.86 38.54 77.73
CA GLU A 5 15.89 38.01 76.35
C GLU A 5 15.27 39.03 75.36
N LEU A 6 15.99 39.49 74.34
CA LEU A 6 15.91 39.06 72.93
C LEU A 6 14.97 37.90 72.56
N ILE A 7 13.73 38.18 72.13
CA ILE A 7 13.04 37.33 71.13
C ILE A 7 12.32 38.18 70.07
N ALA A 8 13.00 38.24 68.92
CA ALA A 8 12.50 38.17 67.55
C ALA A 8 11.24 38.98 67.13
N LYS A 9 11.49 40.17 66.56
CA LYS A 9 10.61 40.78 65.56
C LYS A 9 10.82 40.07 64.21
N ALA A 10 10.07 39.00 63.98
CA ALA A 10 10.11 38.28 62.71
C ALA A 10 9.17 38.92 61.67
N GLY A 11 9.72 39.20 60.48
CA GLY A 11 8.97 38.96 59.24
C GLY A 11 8.42 40.15 58.46
N ILE A 12 9.23 41.17 58.15
CA ILE A 12 8.95 42.03 56.99
C ILE A 12 9.46 41.28 55.75
N GLY A 13 8.59 40.47 55.14
CA GLY A 13 8.90 39.76 53.90
C GLY A 13 9.20 40.75 52.77
N GLN A 14 10.41 40.71 52.24
CA GLN A 14 10.87 41.57 51.15
C GLN A 14 10.40 40.98 49.80
N PRO A 15 9.40 41.58 49.12
CA PRO A 15 8.75 41.00 47.93
C PRO A 15 9.70 40.84 46.73
N TRP A 16 10.83 41.55 46.72
CA TRP A 16 11.82 41.48 45.65
C TRP A 16 12.68 40.20 45.65
N ILE A 17 12.87 39.57 46.80
CA ILE A 17 13.74 38.38 46.93
C ILE A 17 12.99 37.15 46.39
N LEU A 18 11.71 37.02 46.77
CA LEU A 18 10.79 36.01 46.26
C LEU A 18 10.58 36.14 44.74
N SER A 19 10.51 37.36 44.21
CA SER A 19 10.37 37.56 42.77
C SER A 19 11.66 37.23 42.00
N LYS A 20 12.84 37.48 42.56
CA LYS A 20 14.12 37.03 42.00
C LYS A 20 14.27 35.52 42.02
N LEU A 21 13.93 34.86 43.13
CA LEU A 21 13.95 33.39 43.25
C LEU A 21 12.95 32.73 42.30
N LYS A 22 11.72 33.25 42.17
CA LYS A 22 10.74 32.79 41.17
C LYS A 22 11.24 32.98 39.73
N ARG A 23 11.96 34.07 39.45
CA ARG A 23 12.52 34.34 38.12
C ARG A 23 13.69 33.41 37.78
N LEU A 24 14.54 33.08 38.76
CA LEU A 24 15.60 32.08 38.64
C LEU A 24 15.03 30.66 38.49
N SER A 25 14.06 30.28 39.31
CA SER A 25 13.34 29.00 39.21
C SER A 25 12.67 28.83 37.84
N LYS A 26 11.96 29.86 37.34
CA LYS A 26 11.37 29.85 36.00
C LYS A 26 12.42 29.74 34.90
N ARG A 27 13.59 30.39 35.04
CA ARG A 27 14.70 30.25 34.08
C ARG A 27 15.27 28.83 34.09
N LEU A 28 15.52 28.25 35.26
CA LEU A 28 16.03 26.88 35.39
C LEU A 28 15.02 25.85 34.85
N LEU A 29 13.73 26.04 35.11
CA LEU A 29 12.67 25.20 34.57
C LEU A 29 12.58 25.30 33.04
N SER A 30 12.67 26.52 32.50
CA SER A 30 12.67 26.76 31.04
C SER A 30 13.89 26.13 30.35
N ILE A 31 15.07 26.18 30.98
CA ILE A 31 16.29 25.56 30.47
C ILE A 31 16.17 24.03 30.35
N MET A 32 15.41 23.37 31.23
CA MET A 32 15.14 21.93 31.11
C MET A 32 14.01 21.60 30.15
N ILE A 33 12.91 22.37 30.15
CA ILE A 33 11.74 22.06 29.31
C ILE A 33 12.01 22.34 27.83
N ALA A 34 12.75 23.40 27.50
CA ALA A 34 13.05 23.78 26.13
C ALA A 34 13.77 22.68 25.31
N PRO A 35 14.88 22.07 25.78
CA PRO A 35 15.55 21.01 25.02
C PRO A 35 14.70 19.75 24.91
N ILE A 36 13.90 19.41 25.93
CA ILE A 36 12.99 18.27 25.91
C ILE A 36 11.88 18.50 24.86
N ALA A 37 11.27 19.68 24.86
CA ALA A 37 10.24 20.05 23.87
C ALA A 37 10.81 20.07 22.45
N LEU A 38 12.01 20.60 22.26
CA LEU A 38 12.70 20.60 20.97
C LEU A 38 13.02 19.18 20.48
N CYS A 39 13.47 18.30 21.37
CA CYS A 39 13.76 16.91 21.06
C CYS A 39 12.49 16.13 20.69
N LEU A 40 11.40 16.33 21.43
CA LEU A 40 10.10 15.70 21.15
C LEU A 40 9.52 16.14 19.80
N MET A 41 9.67 17.42 19.43
CA MET A 41 9.25 17.91 18.11
C MET A 41 10.04 17.26 16.96
N GLY A 42 11.35 17.03 17.15
CA GLY A 42 12.18 16.32 16.16
C GLY A 42 11.87 14.83 16.04
N LEU A 43 11.41 14.19 17.12
CA LEU A 43 11.02 12.78 17.11
C LEU A 43 9.64 12.57 16.43
N LEU A 44 8.75 13.55 16.51
CA LEU A 44 7.42 13.50 15.89
C LEU A 44 7.44 13.74 14.37
N SER A 45 8.50 14.34 13.82
CA SER A 45 8.66 14.54 12.37
C SER A 45 9.25 13.33 11.62
N GLY A 46 9.57 12.24 12.33
CA GLY A 46 10.30 11.10 11.78
C GLY A 46 9.47 9.98 11.14
N CYS A 47 8.14 10.02 11.19
CA CYS A 47 7.31 8.86 10.78
C CYS A 47 6.27 9.22 9.73
N SER A 48 6.68 9.44 8.48
CA SER A 48 5.81 9.28 7.29
C SER A 48 6.58 9.55 5.99
N SER A 49 7.60 8.77 5.68
CA SER A 49 8.14 8.75 4.32
C SER A 49 8.44 7.32 3.89
N THR A 50 7.41 6.50 3.88
CA THR A 50 7.43 5.29 3.05
C THR A 50 7.27 5.75 1.60
N ARG A 51 8.38 5.72 0.85
CA ARG A 51 8.35 5.92 -0.60
C ARG A 51 7.49 4.82 -1.21
N THR A 52 6.34 5.17 -1.76
CA THR A 52 5.51 4.24 -2.50
C THR A 52 6.18 3.96 -3.84
N GLU A 53 6.73 2.77 -3.99
CA GLU A 53 7.22 2.28 -5.27
C GLU A 53 6.03 1.65 -6.01
N TYR A 54 5.58 2.32 -7.08
CA TYR A 54 4.55 1.77 -7.94
C TYR A 54 5.18 0.70 -8.82
N VAL A 55 4.93 -0.55 -8.49
CA VAL A 55 5.28 -1.68 -9.35
C VAL A 55 4.19 -1.82 -10.42
N PRO A 56 4.55 -1.98 -11.70
CA PRO A 56 3.56 -2.27 -12.73
C PRO A 56 2.84 -3.57 -12.41
N VAL A 57 1.50 -3.52 -12.34
CA VAL A 57 0.67 -4.70 -12.16
C VAL A 57 0.77 -5.55 -13.44
N PRO A 58 1.06 -6.86 -13.33
CA PRO A 58 1.11 -7.73 -14.49
C PRO A 58 -0.26 -7.80 -15.17
N PRO A 59 -0.32 -7.90 -16.50
CA PRO A 59 -1.59 -8.02 -17.22
C PRO A 59 -2.31 -9.29 -16.79
N ILE A 60 -3.65 -9.22 -16.67
CA ILE A 60 -4.51 -10.37 -16.37
C ILE A 60 -4.25 -11.41 -17.47
N PRO A 61 -3.84 -12.65 -17.15
CA PRO A 61 -3.49 -13.66 -18.15
C PRO A 61 -4.71 -14.07 -19.00
N ILE A 62 -4.45 -14.53 -20.22
CA ILE A 62 -5.51 -15.10 -21.06
C ILE A 62 -6.01 -16.39 -20.39
N PRO A 63 -7.33 -16.64 -20.32
CA PRO A 63 -7.88 -17.88 -19.78
C PRO A 63 -7.28 -19.14 -20.45
N ALA A 64 -6.86 -20.11 -19.65
CA ALA A 64 -6.17 -21.32 -20.15
C ALA A 64 -7.01 -22.15 -21.15
N HIS A 65 -8.34 -22.11 -21.05
CA HIS A 65 -9.22 -22.85 -21.96
C HIS A 65 -9.12 -22.39 -23.41
N LEU A 66 -8.78 -21.12 -23.66
CA LEU A 66 -8.62 -20.59 -25.02
C LEU A 66 -7.38 -21.15 -25.73
N PHE A 67 -6.46 -21.77 -24.97
CA PHE A 67 -5.28 -22.45 -25.49
C PHE A 67 -5.44 -23.96 -25.53
N ALA A 68 -6.66 -24.48 -25.37
CA ALA A 68 -6.92 -25.91 -25.54
C ALA A 68 -6.56 -26.35 -26.97
N ASP A 69 -6.01 -27.56 -27.09
CA ASP A 69 -5.65 -28.11 -28.38
C ASP A 69 -6.90 -28.40 -29.23
N CYS A 70 -6.81 -28.09 -30.53
CA CYS A 70 -7.83 -28.42 -31.53
C CYS A 70 -7.75 -29.90 -31.92
N LEU A 71 -8.16 -30.78 -31.01
CA LEU A 71 -8.10 -32.23 -31.26
C LEU A 71 -9.21 -32.66 -32.22
N PRO A 72 -8.87 -33.38 -33.31
CA PRO A 72 -9.88 -33.96 -34.17
C PRO A 72 -10.67 -35.04 -33.44
N PRO A 73 -11.92 -35.32 -33.85
CA PRO A 73 -12.64 -36.50 -33.40
C PRO A 73 -11.89 -37.77 -33.82
N VAL A 74 -12.20 -38.88 -33.14
CA VAL A 74 -11.62 -40.19 -33.46
C VAL A 74 -12.06 -40.60 -34.87
N ILE A 75 -11.07 -40.83 -35.75
CA ILE A 75 -11.32 -41.32 -37.11
C ILE A 75 -11.27 -42.85 -37.08
N PRO A 76 -12.35 -43.55 -37.45
CA PRO A 76 -12.37 -45.00 -37.48
C PRO A 76 -11.59 -45.55 -38.70
N ASP A 77 -10.97 -46.72 -38.54
CA ASP A 77 -10.22 -47.41 -39.61
C ASP A 77 -11.13 -47.86 -40.78
N THR A 78 -12.40 -48.09 -40.49
CA THR A 78 -13.43 -48.44 -41.47
C THR A 78 -14.67 -47.58 -41.24
N MET A 79 -15.17 -46.94 -42.31
CA MET A 79 -16.40 -46.16 -42.25
C MET A 79 -17.19 -46.29 -43.56
N THR A 80 -18.52 -46.21 -43.48
CA THR A 80 -19.36 -46.08 -44.66
C THR A 80 -19.29 -44.65 -45.21
N TRP A 81 -19.77 -44.45 -46.44
CA TRP A 81 -19.89 -43.10 -47.01
C TRP A 81 -20.79 -42.20 -46.14
N SER A 82 -21.85 -42.76 -45.54
CA SER A 82 -22.74 -41.99 -44.66
C SER A 82 -22.03 -41.53 -43.39
N ASP A 83 -21.19 -42.37 -42.80
CA ASP A 83 -20.42 -42.02 -41.60
C ASP A 83 -19.43 -40.89 -41.86
N SER A 84 -18.92 -40.78 -43.10
CA SER A 84 -18.04 -39.68 -43.51
C SER A 84 -18.72 -38.31 -43.45
N LEU A 85 -20.04 -38.25 -43.65
CA LEU A 85 -20.79 -37.00 -43.55
C LEU A 85 -20.87 -36.53 -42.09
N ILE A 86 -21.11 -37.45 -41.16
CA ILE A 86 -21.13 -37.18 -39.72
C ILE A 86 -19.73 -36.77 -39.24
N LEU A 87 -18.68 -37.45 -39.71
CA LEU A 87 -17.31 -37.08 -39.39
C LEU A 87 -16.97 -35.66 -39.88
N ASN A 88 -17.38 -35.30 -41.10
CA ASN A 88 -17.15 -33.95 -41.63
C ASN A 88 -17.88 -32.87 -40.82
N GLU A 89 -19.11 -33.13 -40.39
CA GLU A 89 -19.83 -32.23 -39.48
C GLU A 89 -19.03 -32.00 -38.18
N GLN A 90 -18.62 -33.09 -37.52
CA GLN A 90 -17.84 -33.01 -36.27
C GLN A 90 -16.53 -32.24 -36.45
N LEU A 91 -15.81 -32.48 -37.55
CA LEU A 91 -14.58 -31.76 -37.89
C LEU A 91 -14.84 -30.27 -38.06
N LEU A 92 -15.92 -29.89 -38.76
CA LEU A 92 -16.30 -28.49 -38.94
C LEU A 92 -16.65 -27.83 -37.60
N THR A 93 -17.35 -28.51 -36.70
CA THR A 93 -17.65 -28.01 -35.35
C THR A 93 -16.38 -27.75 -34.54
N VAL A 94 -15.40 -28.66 -34.58
CA VAL A 94 -14.10 -28.46 -33.90
C VAL A 94 -13.38 -27.24 -34.47
N ILE A 95 -13.35 -27.08 -35.79
CA ILE A 95 -12.73 -25.92 -36.46
C ILE A 95 -13.44 -24.62 -36.06
N GLU A 96 -14.77 -24.62 -36.04
CA GLU A 96 -15.58 -23.47 -35.63
C GLU A 96 -15.23 -23.05 -34.19
N GLN A 97 -15.24 -23.98 -33.24
CA GLN A 97 -14.92 -23.68 -31.85
C GLN A 97 -13.51 -23.12 -31.70
N CYS A 98 -12.52 -23.75 -32.33
CA CYS A 98 -11.15 -23.24 -32.31
C CYS A 98 -11.00 -21.85 -32.94
N ASN A 99 -11.81 -21.53 -33.95
CA ASN A 99 -11.81 -20.20 -34.55
C ASN A 99 -12.42 -19.15 -33.61
N LEU A 100 -13.45 -19.52 -32.84
CA LEU A 100 -14.01 -18.68 -31.78
C LEU A 100 -12.99 -18.43 -30.67
N ASP A 101 -12.28 -19.46 -30.22
CA ASP A 101 -11.24 -19.30 -29.19
C ASP A 101 -10.11 -18.37 -29.67
N LYS A 102 -9.63 -18.57 -30.91
CA LYS A 102 -8.65 -17.67 -31.55
C LYS A 102 -9.17 -16.24 -31.69
N GLN A 103 -10.47 -16.06 -31.93
CA GLN A 103 -11.08 -14.73 -31.98
C GLN A 103 -11.09 -14.08 -30.61
N ALA A 104 -11.53 -14.78 -29.57
CA ALA A 104 -11.54 -14.28 -28.20
C ALA A 104 -10.13 -13.88 -27.74
N ILE A 105 -9.10 -14.66 -28.09
CA ILE A 105 -7.69 -14.29 -27.84
C ILE A 105 -7.34 -12.95 -28.52
N ARG A 106 -7.69 -12.77 -29.79
CA ARG A 106 -7.41 -11.53 -30.52
C ARG A 106 -8.11 -10.32 -29.89
N GLU A 107 -9.35 -10.47 -29.47
CA GLU A 107 -10.12 -9.42 -28.80
C GLU A 107 -9.49 -9.01 -27.46
N ILE A 108 -9.07 -9.99 -26.65
CA ILE A 108 -8.36 -9.73 -25.38
C ILE A 108 -7.05 -8.97 -25.64
N GLU A 109 -6.24 -9.40 -26.61
CA GLU A 109 -4.98 -8.74 -26.93
C GLU A 109 -5.18 -7.33 -27.51
N GLN A 110 -6.19 -7.12 -28.35
CA GLN A 110 -6.55 -5.78 -28.83
C GLN A 110 -6.92 -4.86 -27.68
N GLN A 111 -7.71 -5.33 -26.72
CA GLN A 111 -8.08 -4.53 -25.55
C GLN A 111 -6.85 -4.15 -24.71
N ARG A 112 -5.86 -5.04 -24.60
CA ARG A 112 -4.58 -4.74 -23.93
C ARG A 112 -3.78 -3.68 -24.68
N GLN A 113 -3.68 -3.78 -26.01
CA GLN A 113 -2.99 -2.78 -26.83
C GLN A 113 -3.63 -1.40 -26.70
N ILE A 114 -4.97 -1.31 -26.74
CA ILE A 114 -5.71 -0.05 -26.55
C ILE A 114 -5.39 0.55 -25.17
N THR A 115 -5.45 -0.27 -24.11
CA THR A 115 -5.19 0.19 -22.73
C THR A 115 -3.74 0.66 -22.53
N GLN A 116 -2.78 0.09 -23.26
CA GLN A 116 -1.39 0.51 -23.23
C GLN A 116 -1.14 1.82 -23.99
N VAL A 117 -1.89 2.09 -25.05
CA VAL A 117 -1.76 3.33 -25.85
C VAL A 117 -2.41 4.54 -25.15
N THR A 118 -3.44 4.32 -24.34
CA THR A 118 -4.17 5.40 -23.64
C THR A 118 -3.57 5.81 -22.30
N LYS A 119 -2.52 5.12 -21.82
CA LYS A 119 -1.81 5.40 -20.57
C LYS A 119 -0.51 6.15 -20.84
#